data_AF-A0A2H3CLE6-F1
#
_entry.id   AF-A0A2H3CLE6-F1
#
_cell.length_a   1.000
_cell.length_b   1.000
_cell.length_c   1.000
_cell.angle_alpha   90.00
_cell.angle_beta   90.00
_cell.angle_gamma   90.00
#
_symmetry.space_group_name_H-M   'P 1'
#
loop_
_entity.id
_entity.type
_entity.pdbx_description
1 polymer ?
#
loop_
_entity_poly.entity_id
_entity_poly.type
_entity_poly.pdbx_seq_one_letter_code
_entity_poly.pdbx_strand_id
1 'polypeptide(L)'
;MQPYFETVKSFADVPIHPEGIDTRAFLEASDGLVGMFDLLGIGIFGFVQADIRSNIKEVRAQYQSIDPAPLTVERMLPGACAPSLTRLVRGLAFTCLALQNMQENPSRELHVCFKSSYDTVLKHHHSFVIRSVVYVALRAVPHRKDFYSRIAQGAPHDKLDEEMRRWLAGLDGIVQRLKEYLKQGGFGTV
;
A
#
# COMPACT_ATOMS: atom_id res chain seq x y z
N MET A 1 -7.87 -13.09 20.04
CA MET A 1 -6.68 -12.41 19.45
C MET A 1 -7.18 -11.39 18.44
N GLN A 2 -6.42 -10.32 18.22
CA GLN A 2 -6.75 -9.27 17.25
C GLN A 2 -6.05 -9.60 15.92
N PRO A 3 -6.74 -9.54 14.76
CA PRO A 3 -6.06 -9.65 13.47
C PRO A 3 -5.09 -8.49 13.29
N TYR A 4 -4.06 -8.66 12.46
CA TYR A 4 -3.01 -7.66 12.27
C TYR A 4 -3.55 -6.25 11.95
N PHE A 5 -4.62 -6.14 11.17
CA PHE A 5 -5.22 -4.85 10.80
C PHE A 5 -5.85 -4.08 11.98
N GLU A 6 -6.10 -4.73 13.13
CA GLU A 6 -6.50 -4.05 14.38
C GLU A 6 -5.29 -3.57 15.20
N THR A 7 -4.07 -4.04 14.88
CA THR A 7 -2.84 -3.72 15.64
C THR A 7 -2.05 -2.54 15.08
N VAL A 8 -2.45 -2.06 13.90
CA VAL A 8 -1.82 -0.94 13.19
C VAL A 8 -2.86 0.12 12.86
N LYS A 9 -2.41 1.36 12.60
CA LYS A 9 -3.30 2.42 12.12
C LYS A 9 -3.99 1.98 10.83
N SER A 10 -5.32 1.87 10.86
CA SER A 10 -6.10 1.54 9.68
C SER A 10 -6.18 2.72 8.73
N PHE A 11 -6.10 2.46 7.42
CA PHE A 11 -6.38 3.49 6.40
C PHE A 11 -7.82 4.01 6.47
N ALA A 12 -8.76 3.22 7.01
CA ALA A 12 -10.13 3.66 7.24
C ALA A 12 -10.24 4.77 8.29
N ASP A 13 -9.24 4.91 9.16
CA ASP A 13 -9.22 5.86 10.26
C ASP A 13 -8.25 7.03 10.00
N VAL A 14 -7.75 7.18 8.76
CA VAL A 14 -6.94 8.32 8.33
C VAL A 14 -7.88 9.49 8.01
N PRO A 15 -7.77 10.62 8.72
CA PRO A 15 -8.62 11.78 8.45
C PRO A 15 -8.40 12.33 7.05
N ILE A 16 -9.50 12.61 6.34
CA ILE A 16 -9.49 13.34 5.07
C ILE A 16 -10.17 14.69 5.32
N HIS A 17 -9.36 15.74 5.32
CA HIS A 17 -9.81 17.12 5.41
C HIS A 17 -10.26 17.62 4.02
N PRO A 18 -11.01 18.74 3.95
CA PRO A 18 -11.37 19.34 2.66
C PRO A 18 -10.14 19.59 1.77
N GLU A 19 -9.03 20.00 2.40
CA GLU A 19 -7.76 20.30 1.72
C GLU A 19 -6.87 19.08 1.43
N GLY A 20 -7.17 17.90 1.98
CA GLY A 20 -6.33 16.73 1.75
C GLY A 20 -6.29 15.69 2.85
N ILE A 21 -5.46 14.68 2.64
CA ILE A 21 -5.29 13.54 3.56
C ILE A 21 -4.31 13.92 4.67
N ASP A 22 -4.65 13.67 5.93
CA ASP A 22 -3.74 13.95 7.06
C ASP A 22 -2.39 13.24 6.88
N THR A 23 -1.31 14.03 6.86
CA THR A 23 0.03 13.52 6.52
C THR A 23 0.54 12.52 7.55
N ARG A 24 0.32 12.78 8.84
CA ARG A 24 0.87 11.95 9.91
C ARG A 24 0.16 10.61 9.95
N ALA A 25 -1.17 10.61 9.93
CA ALA A 25 -1.98 9.40 9.94
C ALA A 25 -1.75 8.56 8.67
N PHE A 26 -1.57 9.18 7.51
CA PHE A 26 -1.24 8.48 6.27
C PHE A 26 0.11 7.75 6.36
N LEU A 27 1.14 8.41 6.88
CA LEU A 27 2.47 7.81 7.04
C LEU A 27 2.45 6.66 8.05
N GLU A 28 1.72 6.80 9.16
CA GLU A 28 1.56 5.75 10.18
C GLU A 28 0.82 4.52 9.62
N ALA A 29 -0.28 4.74 8.88
CA ALA A 29 -1.00 3.65 8.21
C ALA A 29 -0.13 2.96 7.14
N SER A 30 0.71 3.73 6.43
CA SER A 30 1.65 3.19 5.44
C SER A 30 2.74 2.33 6.07
N ASP A 31 3.24 2.66 7.27
CA ASP A 31 4.15 1.80 8.03
C ASP A 31 3.46 0.47 8.39
N GLY A 32 2.19 0.51 8.78
CA GLY A 32 1.38 -0.68 9.04
C GLY A 32 1.25 -1.60 7.83
N LEU A 33 1.03 -1.05 6.63
CA LEU A 33 1.04 -1.84 5.40
C LEU A 33 2.38 -2.54 5.16
N VAL A 34 3.49 -1.84 5.40
CA VAL A 34 4.82 -2.45 5.27
C VAL A 34 5.01 -3.59 6.25
N GLY A 35 4.60 -3.41 7.52
CA GLY A 35 4.70 -4.47 8.53
C GLY A 35 3.85 -5.70 8.21
N MET A 36 2.74 -5.56 7.47
CA MET A 36 1.98 -6.71 6.95
C MET A 36 2.87 -7.63 6.09
N PHE A 37 3.74 -7.06 5.27
CA PHE A 37 4.66 -7.85 4.43
C PHE A 37 5.74 -8.56 5.25
N ASP A 38 6.13 -8.04 6.41
CA ASP A 38 7.08 -8.72 7.31
C ASP A 38 6.49 -10.03 7.85
N LEU A 39 5.17 -10.07 8.09
CA LEU A 39 4.48 -11.30 8.48
C LEU A 39 4.57 -12.37 7.39
N LEU A 40 4.70 -12.00 6.11
CA LEU A 40 4.79 -12.95 5.00
C LEU A 40 6.17 -13.61 4.86
N GLY A 41 7.18 -13.15 5.62
CA GLY A 41 8.50 -13.76 5.72
C GLY A 41 9.59 -13.05 4.92
N ILE A 42 10.84 -13.22 5.39
CA ILE A 42 11.99 -12.35 5.13
C ILE A 42 12.52 -12.41 3.67
N GLY A 43 12.13 -13.40 2.87
CA GLY A 43 12.66 -13.55 1.49
C GLY A 43 11.77 -13.02 0.36
N ILE A 44 10.48 -12.84 0.61
CA ILE A 44 9.48 -12.97 -0.47
C ILE A 44 9.09 -11.63 -1.12
N PHE A 45 9.43 -10.52 -0.49
CA PHE A 45 9.17 -9.18 -1.02
C PHE A 45 10.28 -8.19 -0.67
N GLY A 46 11.50 -8.65 -0.39
CA GLY A 46 12.57 -7.79 0.14
C GLY A 46 12.79 -6.51 -0.68
N PHE A 47 12.83 -6.64 -2.01
CA PHE A 47 12.94 -5.49 -2.91
C PHE A 47 11.69 -4.58 -2.89
N VAL A 48 10.49 -5.16 -2.87
CA VAL A 48 9.23 -4.40 -2.84
C VAL A 48 9.07 -3.64 -1.52
N GLN A 49 9.34 -4.31 -0.39
CA GLN A 49 9.35 -3.67 0.91
C GLN A 49 10.40 -2.56 1.00
N ALA A 50 11.60 -2.78 0.44
CA ALA A 50 12.66 -1.77 0.43
C ALA A 50 12.24 -0.52 -0.35
N ASP A 51 11.60 -0.67 -1.52
CA ASP A 51 11.08 0.47 -2.29
C ASP A 51 10.00 1.21 -1.52
N ILE A 52 8.99 0.52 -0.96
CA ILE A 52 7.91 1.16 -0.18
C ILE A 52 8.49 1.89 1.05
N ARG A 53 9.41 1.26 1.81
CA ARG A 53 10.07 1.87 2.97
C ARG A 53 10.88 3.10 2.59
N SER A 54 11.64 3.05 1.49
CA SER A 54 12.40 4.21 1.00
C SER A 54 11.47 5.36 0.64
N ASN A 55 10.37 5.07 -0.06
CA ASN A 55 9.40 6.09 -0.44
C ASN A 55 8.73 6.74 0.77
N ILE A 56 8.31 5.94 1.77
CA ILE A 56 7.77 6.45 3.04
C ILE A 56 8.79 7.35 3.73
N LYS A 57 10.06 6.93 3.80
CA LYS A 57 11.14 7.71 4.42
C LYS A 57 11.32 9.06 3.74
N GLU A 58 11.30 9.11 2.41
CA GLU A 58 11.45 10.35 1.65
C GLU A 58 10.25 11.30 1.82
N VAL A 59 9.02 10.77 1.82
CA VAL A 59 7.81 11.56 2.10
C VAL A 59 7.85 12.11 3.53
N ARG A 60 8.26 11.29 4.50
CA ARG A 60 8.42 11.70 5.91
C ARG A 60 9.51 12.77 6.08
N ALA A 61 10.63 12.65 5.36
CA ALA A 61 11.68 13.64 5.40
C ALA A 61 11.21 15.00 4.87
N GLN A 62 10.41 15.03 3.79
CA GLN A 62 9.78 16.26 3.30
C GLN A 62 8.79 16.85 4.33
N TYR A 63 7.96 16.01 4.93
CA TYR A 63 7.03 16.45 5.98
C TYR A 63 7.76 17.14 7.14
N GLN A 64 8.92 16.61 7.54
CA GLN A 64 9.73 17.13 8.64
C GLN A 64 10.57 18.36 8.27
N SER A 65 10.80 18.62 6.98
CA SER A 65 11.62 19.76 6.53
C SER A 65 10.83 21.07 6.35
N ILE A 66 9.51 21.01 6.40
CA ILE A 66 8.61 22.16 6.25
C ILE A 66 8.13 22.60 7.64
N ASP A 67 8.21 23.91 7.93
CA ASP A 67 7.74 24.51 9.18
C ASP A 67 6.77 25.68 8.89
N PRO A 68 5.52 25.66 9.40
CA PRO A 68 4.90 24.56 10.14
C PRO A 68 4.67 23.33 9.26
N ALA A 69 4.76 22.14 9.89
CA ALA A 69 4.59 20.88 9.19
C ALA A 69 3.22 20.82 8.48
N PRO A 70 3.15 20.38 7.22
CA PRO A 70 1.92 20.43 6.44
C PRO A 70 0.91 19.42 6.95
N LEU A 71 -0.30 19.91 7.24
CA LEU A 71 -1.41 19.08 7.71
C LEU A 71 -1.75 17.96 6.72
N THR A 72 -1.69 18.25 5.42
CA THR A 72 -2.12 17.31 4.38
C THR A 72 -1.01 16.90 3.42
N VAL A 73 -1.12 15.69 2.86
CA VAL A 73 -0.14 15.12 1.92
C VAL A 73 0.00 16.01 0.68
N GLU A 74 -1.12 16.54 0.19
CA GLU A 74 -1.23 17.41 -0.96
C GLU A 74 -0.46 18.72 -0.79
N ARG A 75 -0.40 19.26 0.44
CA ARG A 75 0.36 20.47 0.78
C ARG A 75 1.88 20.29 0.77
N MET A 76 2.38 19.05 0.67
CA MET A 76 3.81 18.80 0.45
C MET A 76 4.23 18.96 -1.02
N LEU A 77 3.28 19.20 -1.94
CA LEU A 77 3.52 19.32 -3.37
C LEU A 77 3.33 20.77 -3.84
N PRO A 78 4.13 21.27 -4.81
CA PRO A 78 5.27 20.60 -5.46
C PRO A 78 6.50 20.57 -4.53
N GLY A 79 6.94 19.38 -4.13
CA GLY A 79 8.07 19.18 -3.24
C GLY A 79 8.99 18.06 -3.71
N ALA A 80 10.18 17.97 -3.13
CA ALA A 80 11.19 16.99 -3.53
C ALA A 80 10.71 15.53 -3.38
N CYS A 81 9.71 15.28 -2.53
CA CYS A 81 9.12 13.96 -2.35
C CYS A 81 8.15 13.53 -3.48
N ALA A 82 7.80 14.39 -4.44
CA ALA A 82 6.78 14.07 -5.45
C ALA A 82 7.00 12.74 -6.22
N PRO A 83 8.24 12.41 -6.66
CA PRO A 83 8.50 11.12 -7.29
C PRO A 83 8.28 9.93 -6.35
N SER A 84 8.63 10.10 -5.08
CA SER A 84 8.55 9.05 -4.07
C SER A 84 7.14 8.88 -3.53
N LEU A 85 6.37 9.96 -3.41
CA LEU A 85 4.94 9.89 -3.18
C LEU A 85 4.24 9.16 -4.33
N THR A 86 4.58 9.46 -5.59
CA THR A 86 4.02 8.74 -6.74
C THR A 86 4.32 7.24 -6.68
N ARG A 87 5.57 6.86 -6.41
CA ARG A 87 5.95 5.44 -6.26
C ARG A 87 5.27 4.78 -5.07
N LEU A 88 5.14 5.46 -3.94
CA LEU A 88 4.40 4.98 -2.77
C LEU A 88 2.95 4.70 -3.15
N VAL A 89 2.25 5.66 -3.75
CA VAL A 89 0.82 5.52 -4.12
C VAL A 89 0.63 4.39 -5.13
N ARG A 90 1.57 4.16 -6.06
CA ARG A 90 1.54 2.96 -6.94
C ARG A 90 1.67 1.64 -6.17
N GLY A 91 2.57 1.58 -5.19
CA GLY A 91 2.72 0.41 -4.31
C GLY A 91 1.46 0.15 -3.46
N LEU A 92 0.85 1.22 -2.95
CA LEU A 92 -0.43 1.18 -2.21
C LEU A 92 -1.56 0.68 -3.13
N ALA A 93 -1.71 1.24 -4.33
CA ALA A 93 -2.73 0.86 -5.31
C ALA A 93 -2.60 -0.61 -5.72
N PHE A 94 -1.38 -1.06 -6.00
CA PHE A 94 -1.07 -2.46 -6.31
C PHE A 94 -1.50 -3.41 -5.18
N THR A 95 -1.14 -3.07 -3.94
CA THR A 95 -1.46 -3.90 -2.77
C THR A 95 -2.96 -3.92 -2.51
N CYS A 96 -3.61 -2.76 -2.61
CA CYS A 96 -5.06 -2.63 -2.46
C CYS A 96 -5.81 -3.52 -3.45
N LEU A 97 -5.50 -3.38 -4.75
CA LEU A 97 -6.15 -4.17 -5.80
C LEU A 97 -5.88 -5.68 -5.65
N ALA A 98 -4.67 -6.07 -5.23
CA ALA A 98 -4.35 -7.47 -5.03
C ALA A 98 -5.17 -8.12 -3.91
N LEU A 99 -5.35 -7.40 -2.79
CA LEU A 99 -6.12 -7.89 -1.66
C LEU A 99 -7.63 -7.81 -1.90
N GLN A 100 -8.14 -6.79 -2.59
CA GLN A 100 -9.53 -6.74 -3.05
C GLN A 100 -9.85 -7.92 -3.96
N ASN A 101 -9.02 -8.17 -4.98
CA ASN A 101 -9.16 -9.34 -5.86
C ASN A 101 -9.18 -10.65 -5.08
N MET A 102 -8.34 -10.77 -4.05
CA MET A 102 -8.31 -11.93 -3.18
C MET A 102 -9.62 -12.09 -2.38
N GLN A 103 -10.18 -11.02 -1.81
CA GLN A 103 -11.44 -11.09 -1.05
C GLN A 103 -12.64 -11.41 -1.95
N GLU A 104 -12.71 -10.79 -3.13
CA GLU A 104 -13.81 -10.99 -4.09
C GLU A 104 -13.79 -12.36 -4.75
N ASN A 105 -12.64 -13.04 -4.74
CA ASN A 105 -12.47 -14.34 -5.38
C ASN A 105 -11.88 -15.37 -4.38
N PRO A 106 -12.71 -15.95 -3.48
CA PRO A 106 -12.24 -16.87 -2.45
C PRO A 106 -11.51 -18.11 -2.97
N SER A 107 -11.81 -18.54 -4.21
CA SER A 107 -11.19 -19.69 -4.88
C SER A 107 -9.88 -19.37 -5.59
N ARG A 108 -9.49 -18.09 -5.73
CA ARG A 108 -8.25 -17.70 -6.39
C ARG A 108 -7.07 -17.72 -5.43
N GLU A 109 -5.96 -18.27 -5.91
CA GLU A 109 -4.69 -18.21 -5.21
C GLU A 109 -4.12 -16.78 -5.18
N LEU A 110 -3.36 -16.50 -4.12
CA LEU A 110 -2.86 -15.15 -3.84
C LEU A 110 -1.92 -14.65 -4.94
N HIS A 111 -1.02 -15.50 -5.44
CA HIS A 111 -0.09 -15.16 -6.51
C HIS A 111 -0.81 -14.72 -7.81
N VAL A 112 -2.00 -15.28 -8.10
CA VAL A 112 -2.81 -14.90 -9.26
C VAL A 112 -3.37 -13.48 -9.07
N CYS A 113 -3.87 -13.18 -7.87
CA CYS A 113 -4.41 -11.87 -7.51
C CYS A 113 -3.32 -10.78 -7.57
N PHE A 114 -2.13 -11.07 -7.03
CA PHE A 114 -0.97 -10.19 -7.10
C PHE A 114 -0.47 -10.02 -8.53
N LYS A 115 -0.39 -11.09 -9.33
CA LYS A 115 0.03 -10.98 -10.74
C LYS A 115 -0.91 -10.09 -11.55
N SER A 116 -2.22 -10.30 -11.43
CA SER A 116 -3.22 -9.49 -12.15
C SER A 116 -3.13 -8.01 -11.77
N SER A 117 -2.92 -7.75 -10.48
CA SER A 117 -2.81 -6.37 -9.96
C SER A 117 -1.51 -5.72 -10.40
N TYR A 118 -0.40 -6.47 -10.47
CA TYR A 118 0.86 -5.99 -11.01
C TYR A 118 0.74 -5.61 -12.48
N ASP A 119 0.11 -6.48 -13.27
CA ASP A 119 -0.12 -6.26 -14.70
C ASP A 119 -0.95 -5.00 -14.95
N THR A 120 -1.86 -4.65 -14.02
CA THR A 120 -2.76 -3.50 -14.12
C THR A 120 -2.11 -2.20 -13.63
N VAL A 121 -1.39 -2.23 -12.51
CA VAL A 121 -0.91 -1.01 -11.83
C VAL A 121 0.55 -0.71 -12.15
N LEU A 122 1.45 -1.66 -11.89
CA LEU A 122 2.89 -1.38 -11.82
C LEU A 122 3.64 -1.68 -13.12
N LYS A 123 3.17 -2.63 -13.92
CA LYS A 123 3.88 -3.12 -15.11
C LYS A 123 4.27 -2.01 -16.09
N HIS A 124 3.41 -1.01 -16.27
CA HIS A 124 3.60 0.09 -17.21
C HIS A 124 4.68 1.10 -16.76
N HIS A 125 5.06 1.05 -15.48
CA HIS A 125 6.07 1.93 -14.89
C HIS A 125 7.45 1.27 -14.77
N HIS A 126 7.56 -0.02 -15.11
CA HIS A 126 8.77 -0.81 -14.91
C HIS A 126 9.47 -1.14 -16.23
N SER A 127 10.79 -0.96 -16.24
CA SER A 127 11.63 -1.42 -17.35
C SER A 127 11.49 -2.94 -17.54
N PHE A 128 11.90 -3.47 -18.69
CA PHE A 128 11.84 -4.91 -18.96
C PHE A 128 12.58 -5.73 -17.88
N VAL A 129 13.74 -5.24 -17.42
CA VAL A 129 14.53 -5.90 -16.37
C VAL A 129 13.75 -5.96 -15.05
N ILE A 130 13.17 -4.85 -14.61
CA ILE A 130 12.38 -4.80 -13.38
C ILE A 130 11.12 -5.68 -13.49
N ARG A 131 10.45 -5.69 -14.65
CA ARG A 131 9.32 -6.59 -14.91
C ARG A 131 9.69 -8.06 -14.71
N SER A 132 10.82 -8.49 -15.26
CA SER A 132 11.29 -9.87 -15.11
C SER A 132 11.57 -10.23 -13.65
N VAL A 133 12.22 -9.34 -12.89
CA VAL A 133 12.47 -9.54 -11.45
C VAL A 133 11.15 -9.68 -10.68
N VAL A 134 10.17 -8.81 -10.95
CA VAL A 134 8.87 -8.87 -10.28
C VAL A 134 8.12 -10.17 -10.61
N TYR A 135 8.11 -10.62 -11.86
CA TYR A 135 7.47 -11.90 -12.21
C TYR A 135 8.11 -13.11 -11.51
N VAL A 136 9.42 -13.07 -11.26
CA VAL A 136 10.09 -14.09 -10.43
C VAL A 136 9.64 -13.97 -8.98
N ALA A 137 9.63 -12.75 -8.41
CA ALA A 137 9.17 -12.52 -7.03
C ALA A 137 7.71 -12.94 -6.82
N LEU A 138 6.84 -12.76 -7.81
CA LEU A 138 5.44 -13.18 -7.75
C LEU A 138 5.27 -14.69 -7.58
N ARG A 139 6.24 -15.52 -7.98
CA ARG A 139 6.22 -16.98 -7.73
C ARG A 139 6.44 -17.32 -6.26
N ALA A 140 7.01 -16.39 -5.50
CA ALA A 140 7.25 -16.58 -4.09
C ALA A 140 6.09 -16.09 -3.22
N VAL A 141 5.08 -15.40 -3.79
CA VAL A 141 3.86 -15.00 -3.06
C VAL A 141 3.29 -16.22 -2.31
N PRO A 142 3.04 -16.13 -1.00
CA PRO A 142 2.60 -17.29 -0.21
C PRO A 142 1.26 -17.82 -0.70
N HIS A 143 0.96 -19.08 -0.38
CA HIS A 143 -0.38 -19.62 -0.58
C HIS A 143 -1.40 -18.80 0.18
N ARG A 144 -2.63 -18.71 -0.36
CA ARG A 144 -3.72 -17.95 0.27
C ARG A 144 -3.92 -18.36 1.73
N LYS A 145 -3.95 -19.67 2.01
CA LYS A 145 -4.13 -20.20 3.36
C LYS A 145 -3.05 -19.71 4.33
N ASP A 146 -1.79 -19.70 3.88
CA ASP A 146 -0.66 -19.26 4.71
C ASP A 146 -0.72 -17.76 4.96
N PHE A 147 -1.07 -16.97 3.95
CA PHE A 147 -1.32 -15.53 4.12
C PHE A 147 -2.39 -15.28 5.19
N TYR A 148 -3.58 -15.88 5.05
CA TYR A 148 -4.66 -15.71 6.02
C TYR A 148 -4.25 -16.15 7.42
N SER A 149 -3.59 -17.31 7.55
CA SER A 149 -3.12 -17.81 8.85
C SER A 149 -2.16 -16.85 9.54
N ARG A 150 -1.31 -16.14 8.78
CA ARG A 150 -0.32 -15.20 9.33
C ARG A 150 -0.93 -13.86 9.69
N ILE A 151 -1.82 -13.32 8.84
CA ILE A 151 -2.48 -12.03 9.09
C ILE A 151 -3.55 -12.13 10.18
N ALA A 152 -4.24 -13.26 10.27
CA ALA A 152 -5.28 -13.47 11.29
C ALA A 152 -4.70 -13.44 12.71
N GLN A 153 -3.43 -13.80 12.90
CA GLN A 153 -2.78 -13.85 14.21
C GLN A 153 -3.64 -14.58 15.27
N GLY A 154 -4.31 -15.67 14.86
CA GLY A 154 -5.20 -16.46 15.72
C GLY A 154 -6.63 -15.93 15.87
N ALA A 155 -7.02 -14.87 15.16
CA ALA A 155 -8.41 -14.44 15.02
C ALA A 155 -9.19 -15.31 14.01
N PRO A 156 -10.53 -15.37 14.13
CA PRO A 156 -11.39 -15.96 13.09
C PRO A 156 -11.23 -15.27 11.73
N HIS A 157 -11.35 -16.05 10.63
CA HIS A 157 -11.17 -15.53 9.27
C HIS A 157 -12.28 -14.55 8.83
N ASP A 158 -13.51 -14.77 9.28
CA ASP A 158 -14.65 -13.86 9.05
C ASP A 158 -14.38 -12.48 9.66
N LYS A 159 -13.85 -12.44 10.88
CA LYS A 159 -13.41 -11.20 11.53
C LYS A 159 -12.28 -10.54 10.75
N LEU A 160 -11.28 -11.31 10.30
CA LEU A 160 -10.20 -10.77 9.47
C LEU A 160 -10.74 -10.20 8.15
N ASP A 161 -11.67 -10.87 7.48
CA ASP A 161 -12.23 -10.42 6.21
C ASP A 161 -13.04 -9.13 6.37
N GLU A 162 -13.79 -8.98 7.46
CA GLU A 162 -14.51 -7.74 7.78
C GLU A 162 -13.54 -6.57 7.98
N GLU A 163 -12.53 -6.73 8.83
CA GLU A 163 -11.55 -5.68 9.11
C GLU A 163 -10.69 -5.36 7.89
N MET A 164 -10.27 -6.36 7.12
CA MET A 164 -9.54 -6.17 5.87
C MET A 164 -10.38 -5.41 4.85
N ARG A 165 -11.69 -5.70 4.74
CA ARG A 165 -12.60 -4.97 3.82
C ARG A 165 -12.70 -3.50 4.19
N ARG A 166 -12.87 -3.20 5.48
CA ARG A 166 -12.89 -1.81 5.99
C ARG A 166 -11.58 -1.10 5.68
N TRP A 167 -10.44 -1.75 5.99
CA TRP A 167 -9.11 -1.23 5.72
C TRP A 167 -8.87 -0.95 4.24
N LEU A 168 -9.27 -1.87 3.35
CA LEU A 168 -9.14 -1.73 1.90
C LEU A 168 -10.02 -0.62 1.33
N ALA A 169 -11.23 -0.43 1.85
CA ALA A 169 -12.10 0.68 1.45
C ALA A 169 -11.46 2.05 1.76
N GLY A 170 -10.86 2.19 2.95
CA GLY A 170 -10.12 3.39 3.31
C GLY A 170 -8.90 3.62 2.44
N LEU A 171 -8.12 2.56 2.19
CA LEU A 171 -6.94 2.60 1.34
C LEU A 171 -7.29 3.00 -0.11
N ASP A 172 -8.32 2.40 -0.69
CA ASP A 172 -8.76 2.73 -2.05
C ASP A 172 -9.17 4.21 -2.14
N GLY A 173 -9.97 4.72 -1.20
CA GLY A 173 -10.35 6.14 -1.19
C GLY A 173 -9.15 7.09 -1.18
N ILE A 174 -8.14 6.79 -0.35
CA ILE A 174 -6.88 7.56 -0.28
C ILE A 174 -6.11 7.46 -1.61
N VAL A 175 -5.99 6.25 -2.16
CA VAL A 175 -5.29 5.99 -3.43
C VAL A 175 -5.95 6.75 -4.57
N GLN A 176 -7.28 6.71 -4.71
CA GLN A 176 -7.99 7.41 -5.78
C GLN A 176 -7.78 8.93 -5.68
N ARG A 177 -7.87 9.49 -4.47
CA ARG A 177 -7.64 10.93 -4.25
C ARG A 177 -6.22 11.35 -4.63
N LEU A 178 -5.21 10.65 -4.11
CA LEU A 178 -3.81 10.99 -4.41
C LEU A 178 -3.45 10.74 -5.87
N LYS A 179 -3.98 9.67 -6.47
CA LYS A 179 -3.82 9.39 -7.90
C LYS A 179 -4.32 10.55 -8.76
N GLU A 180 -5.51 11.06 -8.48
CA GLU A 180 -6.09 12.19 -9.22
C GLU A 180 -5.27 13.46 -8.98
N TYR A 181 -4.92 13.76 -7.72
CA TYR A 181 -4.12 14.95 -7.38
C TYR A 181 -2.73 14.94 -8.05
N LEU A 182 -2.02 13.81 -8.01
CA LEU A 182 -0.71 13.65 -8.65
C LEU A 182 -0.79 13.83 -10.16
N LYS A 183 -1.85 13.30 -10.78
CA LYS A 183 -2.09 13.42 -12.22
C LYS A 183 -2.40 14.88 -12.62
N GLN A 184 -3.32 15.53 -11.91
CA GLN A 184 -3.71 16.92 -12.17
C GLN A 184 -2.55 17.90 -11.97
N GLY A 185 -1.72 17.67 -10.94
CA GLY A 185 -0.53 18.47 -10.66
C GLY A 185 0.67 18.19 -11.57
N GLY A 186 0.59 17.19 -12.46
CA GLY A 186 1.71 16.81 -13.34
C GLY A 186 2.88 16.14 -12.60
N PHE A 187 2.65 15.59 -11.41
CA PHE A 187 3.68 14.96 -10.57
C PHE A 187 3.92 13.49 -10.92
N GLY A 188 2.99 12.85 -11.62
CA GLY A 188 3.09 11.48 -12.07
C GLY A 188 1.72 10.82 -12.24
N THR A 189 1.72 9.62 -12.80
CA THR A 189 0.51 8.79 -12.97
C THR A 189 0.59 7.54 -12.10
N VAL A 190 -0.56 7.08 -11.60
CA VAL A 190 -0.71 5.86 -10.80
C VAL A 190 -1.64 4.89 -11.51
#